data_AF-A0A951JPU2-F1
#
_entry.id   AF-A0A951JPU2-F1
#
_cell.length_a   1.000
_cell.length_b   1.000
_cell.length_c   1.000
_cell.angle_alpha   90.00
_cell.angle_beta   90.00
_cell.angle_gamma   90.00
#
_symmetry.space_group_name_H-M   'P 1'
#
loop_
_entity.id
_entity.type
_entity.pdbx_description
1 polymer ?
#
loop_
_entity_poly.entity_id
_entity_poly.type
_entity_poly.pdbx_seq_one_letter_code
_entity_poly.pdbx_strand_id
1 'polypeptide(L)'
;MTQADTFAESLVALGFEDAGTSRWGGQQWVLEFNRFLTFSVHDFSDEVVFTWAFLLGDFFLEHGMQIGAGETTFQELYPRHDVRLRPDPDAVRTEITRTLRTLRVDLGDPGL
;
A
#
# COMPACT_ATOMS: atom_id res chain seq x y z
N MET A 1 0.49 8.41 -27.81
CA MET A 1 0.46 7.94 -26.42
C MET A 1 -0.98 7.92 -25.97
N THR A 2 -1.43 6.80 -25.45
CA THR A 2 -2.77 6.67 -24.87
C THR A 2 -2.76 7.22 -23.43
N GLN A 3 -3.93 7.51 -22.87
CA GLN A 3 -4.05 7.96 -21.48
C GLN A 3 -3.49 6.92 -20.49
N ALA A 4 -3.63 5.62 -20.80
CA ALA A 4 -3.07 4.51 -20.04
C ALA A 4 -1.53 4.55 -20.02
N ASP A 5 -0.89 4.82 -21.16
CA ASP A 5 0.59 4.95 -21.24
C ASP A 5 1.09 6.08 -20.33
N THR A 6 0.34 7.18 -20.24
CA THR A 6 0.71 8.35 -19.42
C THR A 6 0.56 8.06 -17.92
N PHE A 7 -0.46 7.29 -17.52
CA PHE A 7 -0.65 6.92 -16.12
C PHE A 7 0.42 5.93 -15.65
N ALA A 8 0.72 4.91 -16.45
CA ALA A 8 1.79 3.94 -16.18
C ALA A 8 3.16 4.62 -16.01
N GLU A 9 3.54 5.52 -16.93
CA GLU A 9 4.77 6.31 -16.82
C GLU A 9 4.80 7.17 -15.55
N SER A 10 3.65 7.72 -15.14
CA SER A 10 3.55 8.50 -13.92
C SER A 10 3.70 7.66 -12.65
N LEU A 11 3.17 6.42 -12.63
CA LEU A 11 3.38 5.48 -11.53
C LEU A 11 4.86 5.08 -11.41
N VAL A 12 5.54 4.83 -12.54
CA VAL A 12 6.99 4.59 -12.56
C VAL A 12 7.76 5.79 -12.01
N ALA A 13 7.36 7.02 -12.39
CA ALA A 13 7.97 8.24 -11.83
C ALA A 13 7.71 8.42 -10.32
N LEU A 14 6.65 7.82 -9.78
CA LEU A 14 6.39 7.74 -8.33
C LEU A 14 7.20 6.63 -7.63
N GLY A 15 7.92 5.79 -8.38
CA GLY A 15 8.72 4.69 -7.88
C GLY A 15 7.98 3.34 -7.85
N PHE A 16 6.79 3.24 -8.43
CA PHE A 16 6.13 1.95 -8.59
C PHE A 16 6.80 1.12 -9.68
N GLU A 17 6.86 -0.18 -9.45
CA GLU A 17 7.33 -1.17 -10.41
C GLU A 17 6.15 -2.01 -10.92
N ASP A 18 6.25 -2.47 -12.17
CA ASP A 18 5.28 -3.38 -12.78
C ASP A 18 5.40 -4.78 -12.15
N ALA A 19 4.34 -5.23 -11.47
CA ALA A 19 4.25 -6.53 -10.81
C ALA A 19 3.44 -7.56 -11.62
N GLY A 20 3.14 -7.26 -12.88
CA GLY A 20 2.35 -8.06 -13.79
C GLY A 20 0.84 -7.96 -13.56
N THR A 21 0.09 -8.89 -14.15
CA THR A 21 -1.36 -8.92 -14.01
C THR A 21 -1.77 -9.49 -12.65
N SER A 22 -2.58 -8.74 -11.89
CA SER A 22 -3.18 -9.22 -10.65
C SER A 22 -4.10 -10.41 -10.89
N ARG A 23 -4.35 -11.22 -9.85
CA ARG A 23 -5.30 -12.34 -9.89
C ARG A 23 -6.74 -11.95 -10.27
N TRP A 24 -7.06 -10.66 -10.22
CA TRP A 24 -8.38 -10.11 -10.55
C TRP A 24 -8.45 -9.52 -11.97
N GLY A 25 -7.35 -9.57 -12.73
CA GLY A 25 -7.31 -9.18 -14.15
C GLY A 25 -6.80 -7.77 -14.45
N GLY A 26 -6.60 -6.91 -13.43
CA GLY A 26 -6.00 -5.58 -13.60
C GLY A 26 -4.46 -5.62 -13.56
N GLN A 27 -3.80 -4.66 -14.20
CA GLN A 27 -2.35 -4.47 -14.14
C GLN A 27 -1.96 -4.06 -12.72
N GLN A 28 -1.03 -4.79 -12.10
CA GLN A 28 -0.57 -4.52 -10.75
C GLN A 28 0.74 -3.74 -10.80
N TRP A 29 0.80 -2.73 -9.93
CA TRP A 29 1.97 -1.91 -9.69
C TRP A 29 2.28 -1.94 -8.20
N VAL A 30 3.55 -2.07 -7.84
CA VAL A 30 3.99 -2.20 -6.44
C VAL A 30 5.06 -1.17 -6.14
N LEU A 31 4.95 -0.50 -4.99
CA LEU A 31 5.98 0.36 -4.43
C LEU A 31 6.36 -0.18 -3.05
N GLU A 32 7.54 -0.78 -2.94
CA GLU A 32 8.16 -1.14 -1.68
C GLU A 32 8.67 0.13 -0.98
N PHE A 33 7.79 0.81 -0.25
CA PHE A 33 8.09 2.10 0.35
C PHE A 33 9.20 2.01 1.41
N ASN A 34 9.23 0.91 2.15
CA ASN A 34 10.36 0.46 2.96
C ASN A 34 10.24 -1.06 3.19
N ARG A 35 11.19 -1.64 3.93
CA ARG A 35 11.23 -3.09 4.20
C ARG A 35 9.98 -3.69 4.87
N PHE A 36 9.08 -2.87 5.41
CA PHE A 36 7.85 -3.32 6.07
C PHE A 36 6.58 -2.81 5.38
N LEU A 37 6.62 -1.72 4.63
CA LEU A 37 5.44 -1.08 4.02
C LEU A 37 5.49 -1.18 2.51
N THR A 38 4.46 -1.79 1.95
CA THR A 38 4.27 -1.92 0.50
C THR A 38 2.96 -1.27 0.09
N PHE A 39 3.02 -0.41 -0.93
CA PHE A 39 1.84 0.14 -1.60
C PHE A 39 1.58 -0.63 -2.90
N SER A 40 0.32 -0.89 -3.20
CA SER A 40 -0.09 -1.55 -4.44
C SER A 40 -1.18 -0.75 -5.15
N VAL A 41 -1.07 -0.63 -6.46
CA VAL A 41 -2.10 -0.10 -7.35
C VAL A 41 -2.52 -1.20 -8.31
N HIS A 42 -3.82 -1.49 -8.36
CA HIS A 42 -4.42 -2.38 -9.33
C HIS A 42 -5.18 -1.52 -10.35
N ASP A 43 -4.70 -1.47 -11.58
CA ASP A 43 -5.27 -0.71 -12.69
C ASP A 43 -6.19 -1.59 -13.53
N PHE A 44 -7.50 -1.29 -13.50
CA PHE A 44 -8.54 -1.97 -14.27
C PHE A 44 -8.99 -1.18 -15.50
N SER A 45 -8.19 -0.21 -15.98
CA SER A 45 -8.41 0.70 -17.12
C SER A 45 -9.41 1.85 -16.90
N ASP A 46 -10.51 1.63 -16.19
CA ASP A 46 -11.52 2.65 -15.86
C ASP A 46 -11.47 3.11 -14.41
N GLU A 47 -11.06 2.22 -13.51
CA GLU A 47 -10.78 2.50 -12.11
C GLU A 47 -9.42 1.95 -11.68
N VAL A 48 -8.86 2.56 -10.63
CA VAL A 48 -7.67 2.01 -9.96
C VAL A 48 -7.98 1.75 -8.50
N VAL A 49 -7.54 0.60 -8.01
CA VAL A 49 -7.66 0.21 -6.61
C VAL A 49 -6.30 0.38 -5.94
N PHE A 50 -6.25 1.28 -4.96
CA PHE A 50 -5.10 1.47 -4.10
C PHE A 50 -5.26 0.66 -2.81
N THR A 51 -4.21 -0.08 -2.46
CA THR A 51 -4.11 -0.83 -1.22
C THR A 51 -2.69 -0.75 -0.66
N TRP A 52 -2.52 -1.22 0.58
CA TRP A 52 -1.22 -1.27 1.25
C TRP A 52 -1.16 -2.43 2.22
N ALA A 53 0.04 -2.93 2.45
CA ALA A 53 0.33 -3.95 3.47
C ALA A 53 1.52 -3.49 4.29
N PHE A 54 1.39 -3.62 5.62
CA PHE A 54 2.47 -3.38 6.56
C PHE A 54 2.77 -4.66 7.34
N LEU A 55 4.02 -5.13 7.27
CA LEU A 55 4.52 -6.31 7.98
C LEU A 55 4.64 -6.04 9.48
N LEU A 56 3.50 -6.06 10.18
CA LEU A 56 3.39 -5.69 11.59
C LEU A 56 4.20 -6.60 12.50
N GLY A 57 4.13 -7.91 12.25
CA GLY A 57 4.87 -8.92 13.01
C GLY A 57 6.37 -8.68 12.93
N ASP A 58 6.89 -8.53 11.72
CA ASP A 58 8.32 -8.32 11.46
C ASP A 58 8.79 -6.98 12.03
N PHE A 59 7.98 -5.93 11.91
CA PHE A 59 8.28 -4.63 12.51
C PHE A 59 8.44 -4.74 14.03
N PHE A 60 7.47 -5.31 14.74
CA PHE A 60 7.56 -5.42 16.20
C PHE A 60 8.68 -6.36 16.65
N LEU A 61 8.86 -7.49 15.95
CA LEU A 61 9.91 -8.46 16.25
C LEU A 61 11.30 -7.80 16.16
N GLU A 62 11.56 -7.03 15.11
CA GLU A 62 12.85 -6.36 14.96
C GLU A 62 13.09 -5.26 16.02
N HIS A 63 12.02 -4.71 16.59
CA HIS A 63 12.09 -3.74 17.69
C HIS A 63 12.02 -4.40 19.07
N GLY A 64 12.22 -5.72 19.17
CA GLY A 64 12.28 -6.44 20.45
C GLY A 64 10.93 -6.61 21.15
N MET A 65 9.83 -6.44 20.41
CA MET A 65 8.48 -6.61 20.91
C MET A 65 7.87 -7.89 20.34
N GLN A 66 6.97 -8.51 21.10
CA GLN A 66 6.28 -9.72 20.68
C GLN A 66 4.77 -9.47 20.58
N ILE A 67 4.18 -9.88 19.47
CA ILE A 67 2.72 -9.90 19.32
C ILE A 67 2.19 -11.15 20.03
N GLY A 68 1.32 -10.94 21.03
CA GLY A 68 0.62 -12.02 21.72
C GLY A 68 -0.57 -12.52 20.90
N ALA A 69 -0.32 -13.35 19.89
CA ALA A 69 -1.36 -14.11 19.18
C ALA A 69 -1.13 -15.61 19.42
N GLY A 70 -2.20 -16.38 19.66
CA GLY A 70 -2.11 -17.83 19.92
C GLY A 70 -1.58 -18.65 18.73
N GLU A 71 -1.56 -18.04 17.54
CA GLU A 71 -0.83 -18.53 16.38
C GLU A 71 0.17 -17.46 15.92
N THR A 72 1.41 -17.89 15.62
CA THR A 72 2.52 -17.08 15.10
C THR A 72 2.33 -16.70 13.63
N THR A 73 1.08 -16.68 13.15
CA THR A 73 0.76 -16.46 11.75
C THR A 73 1.18 -15.05 11.36
N PHE A 74 1.68 -14.92 10.13
CA PHE A 74 1.99 -13.68 9.44
C PHE A 74 1.01 -12.55 9.81
N GLN A 75 1.48 -11.58 10.61
CA GLN A 75 0.68 -10.47 11.10
C GLN A 75 0.93 -9.26 10.20
N GLU A 76 -0.11 -8.86 9.47
CA GLU A 76 -0.08 -7.67 8.62
C GLU A 76 -1.17 -6.68 9.02
N LEU A 77 -0.87 -5.40 8.84
CA LEU A 77 -1.90 -4.36 8.74
C LEU A 77 -2.17 -4.07 7.26
N TYR A 78 -3.44 -3.88 6.94
CA TYR A 78 -3.92 -3.52 5.61
C TYR A 78 -5.15 -2.62 5.76
N PRO A 79 -5.55 -1.86 4.73
CA PRO A 79 -6.70 -0.99 4.84
C PRO A 79 -7.98 -1.81 5.07
N ARG A 80 -8.87 -1.31 5.94
CA ARG A 80 -10.18 -1.96 6.20
C ARG A 80 -11.04 -2.09 4.94
N HIS A 81 -10.89 -1.14 4.02
CA HIS A 81 -11.56 -1.13 2.72
C HIS A 81 -10.56 -0.67 1.67
N ASP A 82 -10.57 -1.34 0.52
CA ASP A 82 -9.83 -0.92 -0.66
C ASP A 82 -10.23 0.50 -1.09
N VAL A 83 -9.25 1.29 -1.51
CA VAL A 83 -9.48 2.68 -1.93
C VAL A 83 -9.59 2.72 -3.45
N ARG A 84 -10.79 3.00 -3.96
CA ARG A 84 -11.01 3.22 -5.39
C ARG A 84 -10.71 4.66 -5.75
N LEU A 85 -9.86 4.86 -6.75
CA LEU A 85 -9.42 6.15 -7.27
C LEU A 85 -9.66 6.20 -8.78
N ARG A 86 -9.60 7.42 -9.33
CA ARG A 86 -9.44 7.61 -10.78
C ARG A 86 -8.00 7.27 -11.17
N PRO A 87 -7.72 6.89 -12.43
CA PRO A 87 -6.36 6.68 -12.94
C PRO A 87 -5.64 8.04 -13.08
N ASP A 88 -5.29 8.62 -11.94
CA ASP A 88 -4.71 9.94 -11.78
C ASP A 88 -3.53 9.83 -10.78
N PRO A 89 -2.29 10.14 -11.19
CA PRO A 89 -1.13 10.00 -10.33
C PRO A 89 -1.17 10.92 -9.10
N ASP A 90 -1.86 12.07 -9.17
CA ASP A 90 -1.99 12.96 -8.01
C ASP A 90 -2.97 12.39 -6.98
N ALA A 91 -3.99 11.65 -7.42
CA ALA A 91 -4.88 10.92 -6.52
C ALA A 91 -4.11 9.82 -5.77
N VAL A 92 -3.25 9.07 -6.46
CA VAL A 92 -2.39 8.04 -5.84
C VAL A 92 -1.42 8.68 -4.84
N ARG A 93 -0.74 9.78 -5.20
CA ARG A 93 0.18 10.50 -4.30
C ARG A 93 -0.54 11.01 -3.05
N THR A 94 -1.73 11.56 -3.22
CA THR A 94 -2.58 12.04 -2.12
C THR A 94 -2.91 10.90 -1.17
N GLU A 95 -3.26 9.74 -1.71
CA GLU A 95 -3.64 8.57 -0.91
C GLU A 95 -2.45 7.95 -0.16
N ILE A 96 -1.26 7.91 -0.78
CA ILE A 96 -0.01 7.55 -0.07
C ILE A 96 0.20 8.48 1.12
N THR A 97 0.09 9.79 0.91
CA THR A 97 0.29 10.80 1.97
C THR A 97 -0.74 10.63 3.10
N ARG A 98 -2.00 10.35 2.76
CA ARG A 98 -3.07 10.05 3.74
C ARG A 98 -2.77 8.79 4.55
N THR A 99 -2.32 7.73 3.89
CA THR A 99 -1.96 6.47 4.54
C THR A 99 -0.79 6.68 5.49
N LEU A 100 0.28 7.34 5.04
CA LEU A 100 1.45 7.63 5.87
C LEU A 100 1.10 8.47 7.11
N ARG A 101 0.10 9.38 7.01
CA ARG A 101 -0.41 10.12 8.17
C ARG A 101 -1.17 9.21 9.13
N THR A 102 -2.01 8.31 8.62
CA THR A 102 -2.82 7.38 9.42
C THR A 102 -1.95 6.36 10.17
N LEU A 103 -0.85 5.90 9.56
CA LEU A 103 0.07 4.94 10.16
C LEU A 103 0.93 5.52 11.30
N ARG A 104 0.88 6.83 11.55
CA ARG A 104 1.55 7.46 12.71
C ARG A 104 0.72 7.24 13.98
N VAL A 105 0.74 6.00 14.47
CA VAL A 105 0.12 5.63 15.75
C VAL A 105 1.12 5.86 16.88
N ASP A 106 0.77 6.70 17.85
CA ASP A 106 1.57 6.91 19.07
C ASP A 106 1.15 5.90 20.14
N LEU A 107 1.79 4.73 20.17
CA LEU A 107 1.47 3.67 21.14
C LEU A 107 1.72 4.06 22.61
N GLY A 108 2.32 5.23 22.88
CA GLY A 108 2.50 5.77 24.22
C GLY A 108 1.46 6.81 24.64
N ASP A 109 0.52 7.18 23.77
CA ASP A 109 -0.52 8.16 24.08
C ASP A 109 -1.49 7.59 25.13
N PRO A 110 -1.60 8.22 26.33
CA PRO A 110 -2.51 7.75 27.38
C PRO A 110 -4.00 7.92 27.04
N GLY A 111 -4.33 8.63 25.96
CA GLY A 111 -5.69 8.82 25.47
C GLY A 111 -6.15 7.82 24.41
N LEU A 112 -5.29 6.86 24.02
CA LEU A 112 -5.64 5.75 23.11
C LEU A 112 -6.68 4.78 23.69
#